data_AF-A0A2V7SSI6-F1
#
_entry.id   AF-A0A2V7SSI6-F1
#
_cell.length_a   1.000
_cell.length_b   1.000
_cell.length_c   1.000
_cell.angle_alpha   90.00
_cell.angle_beta   90.00
_cell.angle_gamma   90.00
#
_symmetry.space_group_name_H-M   'P 1'
#
loop_
_entity.id
_entity.type
_entity.pdbx_description
1 polymer ?
#
loop_
_entity_poly.entity_id
_entity_poly.type
_entity_poly.pdbx_seq_one_letter_code
_entity_poly.pdbx_strand_id
1 'polypeptide(L)'
;MEVAAGRDPNSAAGDTKAFIGAWLDGKAVQLRYTRSYFCEEPPSSVAPSGCEIGALPEDFPRGGPIPVIYAIAPIGFTPANPATLHCPGEPLCPNHPPMIDVTRLNIPGVSTVARAPHSHIITSRQAGWHRTVNIRVLNASVWNQIVAAPSLETVRRLQATLPGQISGDNPTNIFFFFHPAADDTAP
;
A
#
# COMPACT_ATOMS: atom_id res chain seq x y z
N MET A 1 -6.73 34.20 7.64
CA MET A 1 -6.46 32.96 8.38
C MET A 1 -7.48 31.96 7.88
N GLU A 2 -7.17 31.30 6.76
CA GLU A 2 -8.09 30.40 6.08
C GLU A 2 -7.88 29.01 6.69
N VAL A 3 -8.90 28.53 7.38
CA VAL A 3 -8.91 27.20 7.98
C VAL A 3 -8.95 26.23 6.82
N ALA A 4 -7.93 25.37 6.68
CA ALA A 4 -7.96 24.29 5.72
C ALA A 4 -9.26 23.50 5.94
N ALA A 5 -10.17 23.54 4.95
CA ALA A 5 -11.35 22.72 4.95
C ALA A 5 -10.86 21.26 4.95
N GLY A 6 -10.89 20.63 6.12
CA GLY A 6 -10.59 19.22 6.27
C GLY A 6 -11.47 18.46 5.29
N ARG A 7 -10.86 17.79 4.31
CA ARG A 7 -11.57 16.82 3.50
C ARG A 7 -12.12 15.80 4.48
N ASP A 8 -13.44 15.74 4.63
CA ASP A 8 -14.07 14.64 5.32
C ASP A 8 -13.60 13.35 4.64
N PRO A 9 -12.77 12.51 5.28
CA PRO A 9 -12.33 11.26 4.68
C PRO A 9 -13.55 10.36 4.39
N ASN A 10 -14.69 10.63 5.02
CA ASN A 10 -15.90 9.87 4.80
C ASN A 10 -16.68 10.24 3.53
N SER A 11 -16.29 11.29 2.81
CA SER A 11 -16.90 11.67 1.52
C SER A 11 -16.23 10.98 0.33
N ALA A 12 -17.03 10.65 -0.69
CA ALA A 12 -16.58 10.02 -1.95
C ALA A 12 -16.95 10.83 -3.20
N ALA A 13 -17.57 12.00 -3.02
CA ALA A 13 -18.12 12.78 -4.11
C ALA A 13 -16.99 13.35 -4.98
N GLY A 14 -16.93 12.94 -6.26
CA GLY A 14 -15.95 13.43 -7.23
C GLY A 14 -14.72 12.54 -7.43
N ASP A 15 -14.59 11.43 -6.70
CA ASP A 15 -13.42 10.55 -6.80
C ASP A 15 -13.48 9.60 -8.00
N THR A 16 -12.33 9.43 -8.67
CA THR A 16 -12.18 8.50 -9.80
C THR A 16 -12.37 7.06 -9.32
N LYS A 17 -13.21 6.29 -10.01
CA LYS A 17 -13.40 4.86 -9.74
C LYS A 17 -12.40 4.06 -10.57
N ALA A 18 -11.71 3.12 -9.94
CA ALA A 18 -10.70 2.31 -10.61
C ALA A 18 -10.52 0.96 -9.94
N PHE A 19 -9.90 0.03 -10.66
CA PHE A 19 -9.58 -1.30 -10.16
C PHE A 19 -8.06 -1.49 -10.08
N ILE A 20 -7.61 -2.20 -9.05
CA ILE A 20 -6.23 -2.69 -8.95
C ILE A 20 -6.24 -4.16 -8.54
N GLY A 21 -5.18 -4.88 -8.89
CA GLY A 21 -4.95 -6.24 -8.39
C GLY A 21 -4.55 -6.27 -6.91
N ALA A 22 -4.91 -7.35 -6.25
CA ALA A 22 -4.39 -7.75 -4.95
C ALA A 22 -4.35 -9.28 -4.87
N TRP A 23 -3.68 -9.78 -3.84
CA TRP A 23 -3.74 -11.18 -3.45
C TRP A 23 -4.47 -11.34 -2.11
N LEU A 24 -5.29 -12.38 -2.02
CA LEU A 24 -5.95 -12.83 -0.80
C LEU A 24 -5.83 -14.35 -0.73
N ASP A 25 -5.18 -14.85 0.32
CA ASP A 25 -4.99 -16.29 0.56
C ASP A 25 -4.46 -17.05 -0.66
N GLY A 26 -3.44 -16.49 -1.33
CA GLY A 26 -2.82 -17.08 -2.51
C GLY A 26 -3.59 -16.90 -3.82
N LYS A 27 -4.75 -16.24 -3.81
CA LYS A 27 -5.59 -16.00 -4.99
C LYS A 27 -5.54 -14.54 -5.42
N ALA A 28 -5.55 -14.31 -6.73
CA ALA A 28 -5.72 -12.98 -7.29
C ALA A 28 -7.16 -12.50 -7.06
N VAL A 29 -7.30 -11.25 -6.63
CA VAL A 29 -8.57 -10.53 -6.47
C VAL A 29 -8.44 -9.12 -7.03
N GLN A 30 -9.57 -8.47 -7.32
CA GLN A 30 -9.58 -7.06 -7.69
C GLN A 30 -10.13 -6.19 -6.56
N LEU A 31 -9.52 -5.02 -6.39
CA LEU A 31 -9.97 -3.99 -5.45
C LEU A 31 -10.54 -2.82 -6.25
N ARG A 32 -11.80 -2.50 -6.01
CA ARG A 32 -12.45 -1.32 -6.59
C ARG A 32 -12.28 -0.13 -5.64
N TYR A 33 -11.46 0.83 -6.03
CA TYR A 33 -11.39 2.11 -5.34
C TYR A 33 -12.63 2.95 -5.66
N THR A 34 -13.19 3.54 -4.61
CA THR A 34 -14.32 4.47 -4.70
C THR A 34 -14.05 5.78 -4.00
N ARG A 35 -12.86 5.94 -3.41
CA ARG A 35 -12.39 7.19 -2.82
C ARG A 35 -10.91 7.38 -3.07
N SER A 36 -10.45 8.62 -2.94
CA SER A 36 -9.03 8.93 -2.87
C SER A 36 -8.37 8.31 -1.62
N TYR A 37 -7.05 8.26 -1.61
CA TYR A 37 -6.29 7.92 -0.41
C TYR A 37 -6.45 9.00 0.66
N PHE A 38 -6.16 8.62 1.89
CA PHE A 38 -6.10 9.52 3.03
C PHE A 38 -4.83 9.27 3.82
N CYS A 39 -4.17 10.32 4.27
CA CYS A 39 -2.97 10.25 5.09
C CYS A 39 -3.22 11.04 6.37
N GLU A 40 -3.18 10.34 7.50
CA GLU A 40 -3.46 10.94 8.81
C GLU A 40 -2.19 11.64 9.32
N GLU A 41 -2.34 12.88 9.78
CA GLU A 41 -1.28 13.60 10.46
C GLU A 41 -1.67 13.85 11.92
N PRO A 42 -0.73 13.70 12.87
CA PRO A 42 0.65 13.20 12.71
C PRO A 42 0.70 11.68 12.41
N PRO A 43 1.84 11.19 11.88
CA PRO A 43 3.16 11.81 11.77
C PRO A 43 3.25 12.89 10.69
N SER A 44 4.02 13.94 10.95
CA SER A 44 4.32 14.96 9.94
C SER A 44 5.20 14.36 8.84
N SER A 45 4.75 14.53 7.60
CA SER A 45 5.45 14.11 6.39
C SER A 45 6.14 15.31 5.72
N VAL A 46 7.35 15.11 5.18
CA VAL A 46 7.98 16.12 4.30
C VAL A 46 7.49 16.04 2.85
N ALA A 47 6.70 15.01 2.51
CA ALA A 47 6.13 14.89 1.17
C ALA A 47 4.90 15.81 1.02
N PRO A 48 4.70 16.47 -0.15
CA PRO A 48 3.54 17.31 -0.38
C PRO A 48 2.17 16.62 -0.26
N SER A 49 2.14 15.29 -0.25
CA SER A 49 0.93 14.48 -0.07
C SER A 49 0.51 14.31 1.38
N GLY A 50 1.36 14.66 2.36
CA GLY A 50 1.17 14.32 3.78
C GLY A 50 1.41 12.84 4.09
N CYS A 51 1.71 12.01 3.09
CA CYS A 51 1.83 10.56 3.24
C CYS A 51 3.25 10.14 3.56
N GLU A 52 3.41 9.15 4.43
CA GLU A 52 4.71 8.65 4.83
C GLU A 52 4.74 7.16 5.19
N ILE A 53 5.95 6.60 5.15
CA ILE A 53 6.28 5.28 5.65
C ILE A 53 7.31 5.45 6.77
N GLY A 54 7.01 4.90 7.95
CA GLY A 54 7.94 4.78 9.06
C GLY A 54 7.34 5.06 10.43
N ALA A 55 6.16 5.68 10.52
CA ALA A 55 5.40 5.77 11.76
C ALA A 55 3.92 5.37 11.58
N LEU A 56 3.30 5.07 12.71
CA LEU A 56 1.85 4.85 12.81
C LEU A 56 1.14 6.19 12.88
N PRO A 57 -0.09 6.30 12.36
CA PRO A 57 -0.93 7.46 12.58
C PRO A 57 -1.41 7.50 14.04
N GLU A 58 -1.66 8.69 14.56
CA GLU A 58 -2.23 8.86 15.91
C GLU A 58 -3.74 8.55 15.93
N ASP A 59 -4.44 8.86 14.84
CA ASP A 59 -5.86 8.61 14.67
C ASP A 59 -6.18 7.74 13.44
N PHE A 60 -7.45 7.39 13.31
CA PHE A 60 -7.95 6.51 12.25
C PHE A 60 -9.20 7.11 11.60
N PRO A 61 -9.43 6.90 10.29
CA PRO A 61 -10.53 7.53 9.56
C PRO A 61 -11.93 7.04 10.00
N ARG A 62 -12.00 6.00 10.83
CA ARG A 62 -13.22 5.54 11.51
C ARG A 62 -12.88 4.79 12.80
N GLY A 63 -13.86 4.68 13.69
CA GLY A 63 -13.78 3.82 14.87
C GLY A 63 -13.78 2.32 14.54
N GLY A 64 -13.32 1.52 15.51
CA GLY A 64 -13.28 0.05 15.46
C GLY A 64 -12.11 -0.52 14.66
N PRO A 65 -12.00 -1.86 14.57
CA PRO A 65 -10.90 -2.51 13.85
C PRO A 65 -10.86 -2.10 12.38
N ILE A 66 -9.68 -1.76 11.89
CA ILE A 66 -9.43 -1.43 10.48
C ILE A 66 -8.59 -2.54 9.84
N PRO A 67 -9.08 -3.17 8.75
CA PRO A 67 -8.33 -4.21 8.04
C PRO A 67 -7.04 -3.65 7.43
N VAL A 68 -6.07 -4.52 7.18
CA VAL A 68 -4.76 -4.13 6.64
C VAL A 68 -4.63 -4.54 5.18
N ILE A 69 -4.11 -3.61 4.37
CA ILE A 69 -3.55 -3.87 3.06
C ILE A 69 -2.02 -3.75 3.15
N TYR A 70 -1.31 -4.77 2.69
CA TYR A 70 0.15 -4.78 2.65
C TYR A 70 0.61 -4.37 1.25
N ALA A 71 1.34 -3.27 1.15
CA ALA A 71 2.02 -2.85 -0.07
C ALA A 71 3.44 -3.45 -0.08
N ILE A 72 3.67 -4.41 -0.96
CA ILE A 72 4.94 -5.13 -1.13
C ILE A 72 5.71 -4.51 -2.29
N ALA A 73 6.83 -3.85 -2.02
CA ALA A 73 7.60 -3.11 -3.01
C ALA A 73 8.98 -3.76 -3.26
N PRO A 74 9.35 -4.05 -4.52
CA PRO A 74 10.74 -4.38 -4.87
C PRO A 74 11.60 -3.12 -4.78
N ILE A 75 12.69 -3.17 -4.02
CA ILE A 75 13.59 -2.05 -3.79
C ILE A 75 14.98 -2.40 -4.32
N GLY A 76 15.52 -1.53 -5.18
CA GLY A 76 16.86 -1.71 -5.76
C GLY A 76 16.93 -2.71 -6.92
N PHE A 77 15.80 -3.26 -7.37
CA PHE A 77 15.72 -4.10 -8.57
C PHE A 77 14.36 -3.94 -9.25
N THR A 78 14.31 -4.33 -10.52
CA THR A 78 13.06 -4.43 -11.29
C THR A 78 12.67 -5.90 -11.42
N PRO A 79 11.45 -6.30 -11.04
CA PRO A 79 10.96 -7.66 -11.29
C PRO A 79 11.08 -8.03 -12.78
N ALA A 80 11.61 -9.22 -13.07
CA ALA A 80 11.81 -9.67 -14.45
C ALA A 80 10.48 -9.81 -15.21
N ASN A 81 9.40 -10.16 -14.52
CA ASN A 81 8.05 -10.17 -15.06
C ASN A 81 7.26 -8.96 -14.52
N PRO A 82 7.01 -7.91 -15.32
CA PRO A 82 6.27 -6.73 -14.88
C PRO A 82 4.80 -7.03 -14.55
N ALA A 83 4.21 -8.12 -15.08
CA ALA A 83 2.84 -8.53 -14.74
C ALA A 83 2.67 -8.99 -13.28
N THR A 84 3.78 -9.13 -12.55
CA THR A 84 3.75 -9.43 -11.10
C THR A 84 3.46 -8.20 -10.24
N LEU A 85 3.52 -6.99 -10.83
CA LEU A 85 3.22 -5.72 -10.19
C LEU A 85 1.74 -5.37 -10.38
N HIS A 86 0.99 -5.22 -9.29
CA HIS A 86 -0.37 -4.68 -9.37
C HIS A 86 -0.36 -3.17 -9.63
N CYS A 87 0.69 -2.48 -9.17
CA CYS A 87 0.98 -1.10 -9.45
C CYS A 87 2.38 -0.99 -10.08
N PRO A 88 2.52 -0.74 -11.40
CA PRO A 88 3.82 -0.65 -12.04
C PRO A 88 4.56 0.68 -11.79
N GLY A 89 3.96 1.62 -11.05
CA GLY A 89 4.51 2.94 -10.76
C GLY A 89 4.07 4.02 -11.76
N GLU A 90 4.06 3.72 -13.06
CA GLU A 90 3.62 4.65 -14.11
C GLU A 90 2.64 4.00 -15.11
N PRO A 91 1.54 4.70 -15.50
CA PRO A 91 1.05 5.93 -14.87
C PRO A 91 0.67 5.70 -13.41
N LEU A 92 0.61 6.78 -12.61
CA LEU A 92 0.22 6.71 -11.19
C LEU A 92 -1.03 5.84 -11.02
N CYS A 93 -0.94 4.86 -10.11
CA CYS A 93 -2.08 4.04 -9.79
C CYS A 93 -3.23 4.91 -9.30
N PRO A 94 -4.47 4.70 -9.78
CA PRO A 94 -5.58 5.55 -9.41
C PRO A 94 -5.75 5.65 -7.89
N ASN A 95 -6.07 6.85 -7.40
CA ASN A 95 -6.27 7.13 -5.99
C ASN A 95 -5.07 6.79 -5.10
N HIS A 96 -3.84 6.92 -5.63
CA HIS A 96 -2.60 6.71 -4.90
C HIS A 96 -1.88 8.03 -4.60
N PRO A 97 -1.14 8.16 -3.48
CA PRO A 97 -0.30 9.32 -3.24
C PRO A 97 0.78 9.48 -4.33
N PRO A 98 0.97 10.69 -4.89
CA PRO A 98 1.94 10.94 -5.94
C PRO A 98 3.39 10.88 -5.44
N MET A 99 3.58 11.12 -4.13
CA MET A 99 4.87 11.13 -3.45
C MET A 99 4.66 10.65 -2.02
N ILE A 100 5.63 9.96 -1.44
CA ILE A 100 5.59 9.43 -0.07
C ILE A 100 6.91 9.78 0.61
N ASP A 101 6.84 10.27 1.85
CA ASP A 101 8.01 10.47 2.71
C ASP A 101 8.51 9.12 3.25
N VAL A 102 9.81 8.89 3.11
CA VAL A 102 10.51 7.69 3.57
C VAL A 102 11.70 8.02 4.46
N THR A 103 11.80 9.26 4.95
CA THR A 103 12.91 9.73 5.81
C THR A 103 13.11 8.82 7.02
N ARG A 104 12.02 8.37 7.66
CA ARG A 104 12.04 7.46 8.82
C ARG A 104 12.55 6.05 8.50
N LEU A 105 12.60 5.67 7.23
CA LEU A 105 13.25 4.42 6.81
C LEU A 105 14.78 4.52 6.81
N ASN A 106 15.35 5.71 7.06
CA ASN A 106 16.78 5.98 7.10
C ASN A 106 17.53 5.46 5.86
N ILE A 107 16.91 5.58 4.69
CA ILE A 107 17.52 5.20 3.42
C ILE A 107 18.52 6.29 3.02
N PRO A 108 19.82 5.99 2.84
CA PRO A 108 20.82 7.00 2.55
C PRO A 108 20.48 7.82 1.31
N GLY A 109 20.38 9.15 1.47
CA GLY A 109 20.13 10.09 0.38
C GLY A 109 18.71 10.10 -0.18
N VAL A 110 17.76 9.39 0.44
CA VAL A 110 16.37 9.30 -0.03
C VAL A 110 15.42 9.79 1.05
N SER A 111 14.78 10.94 0.82
CA SER A 111 13.76 11.50 1.72
C SER A 111 12.34 11.22 1.24
N THR A 112 12.11 11.25 -0.07
CA THR A 112 10.81 10.94 -0.67
C THR A 112 10.94 9.97 -1.82
N VAL A 113 9.89 9.20 -2.06
CA VAL A 113 9.75 8.34 -3.23
C VAL A 113 8.50 8.74 -3.99
N ALA A 114 8.65 8.92 -5.30
CA ALA A 114 7.51 9.05 -6.19
C ALA A 114 7.26 7.70 -6.86
N ARG A 115 6.00 7.28 -6.90
CA ARG A 115 5.53 6.26 -7.86
C ARG A 115 6.31 4.94 -7.81
N ALA A 116 6.60 4.46 -6.60
CA ALA A 116 7.30 3.19 -6.41
C ALA A 116 6.42 2.01 -6.91
N PRO A 117 6.92 1.13 -7.79
CA PRO A 117 6.20 -0.08 -8.18
C PRO A 117 5.96 -1.00 -6.97
N HIS A 118 4.80 -1.65 -6.90
CA HIS A 118 4.46 -2.58 -5.82
C HIS A 118 3.27 -3.49 -6.16
N SER A 119 3.05 -4.50 -5.30
CA SER A 119 1.87 -5.35 -5.28
C SER A 119 1.19 -5.34 -3.92
N HIS A 120 -0.01 -5.89 -3.86
CA HIS A 120 -0.88 -5.81 -2.68
C HIS A 120 -1.22 -7.21 -2.16
N ILE A 121 -1.18 -7.38 -0.85
CA ILE A 121 -1.82 -8.49 -0.14
C ILE A 121 -2.87 -7.89 0.80
N ILE A 122 -4.10 -8.37 0.71
CA ILE A 122 -5.15 -8.07 1.69
C ILE A 122 -5.37 -9.29 2.59
N THR A 123 -5.90 -9.06 3.79
CA THR A 123 -6.18 -10.12 4.79
C THR A 123 -7.67 -10.33 5.04
N SER A 124 -8.52 -9.56 4.35
CA SER A 124 -9.97 -9.58 4.54
C SER A 124 -10.67 -9.09 3.28
N ARG A 125 -11.91 -9.54 3.07
CA ARG A 125 -12.82 -9.01 2.03
C ARG A 125 -13.68 -7.84 2.52
N GLN A 126 -13.45 -7.36 3.75
CA GLN A 126 -14.18 -6.22 4.29
C GLN A 126 -14.04 -5.00 3.36
N ALA A 127 -15.15 -4.34 3.06
CA ALA A 127 -15.12 -3.08 2.30
C ALA A 127 -14.84 -1.89 3.22
N GLY A 128 -14.30 -0.82 2.63
CA GLY A 128 -14.08 0.47 3.27
C GLY A 128 -12.61 0.77 3.52
N TRP A 129 -12.33 1.52 4.58
CA TRP A 129 -10.98 1.93 4.95
C TRP A 129 -10.10 0.75 5.36
N HIS A 130 -8.91 0.69 4.76
CA HIS A 130 -7.82 -0.21 5.09
C HIS A 130 -6.57 0.59 5.46
N ARG A 131 -5.89 0.17 6.53
CA ARG A 131 -4.58 0.70 6.89
C ARG A 131 -3.53 0.08 5.99
N THR A 132 -2.63 0.89 5.47
CA THR A 132 -1.51 0.40 4.66
C THR A 132 -0.33 0.04 5.55
N VAL A 133 0.30 -1.09 5.27
CA VAL A 133 1.61 -1.46 5.81
C VAL A 133 2.55 -1.68 4.64
N ASN A 134 3.76 -1.12 4.70
CA ASN A 134 4.75 -1.30 3.65
C ASN A 134 5.73 -2.42 4.01
N ILE A 135 6.00 -3.29 3.04
CA ILE A 135 7.05 -4.31 3.12
C ILE A 135 7.98 -4.12 1.92
N ARG A 136 9.28 -4.02 2.21
CA ARG A 136 10.32 -3.84 1.20
C ARG A 136 10.97 -5.19 0.91
N VAL A 137 10.97 -5.58 -0.35
CA VAL A 137 11.70 -6.76 -0.84
C VAL A 137 12.98 -6.26 -1.49
N LEU A 138 14.13 -6.74 -1.03
CA LEU A 138 15.46 -6.27 -1.45
C LEU A 138 16.16 -7.28 -2.37
N ASN A 139 15.51 -8.41 -2.65
CA ASN A 139 16.06 -9.50 -3.45
C ASN A 139 15.03 -10.05 -4.44
N ALA A 140 15.42 -10.18 -5.71
CA ALA A 140 14.54 -10.66 -6.78
C ALA A 140 14.08 -12.12 -6.59
N SER A 141 14.91 -12.99 -6.00
CA SER A 141 14.52 -14.36 -5.68
C SER A 141 13.42 -14.39 -4.60
N VAL A 142 13.50 -13.51 -3.60
CA VAL A 142 12.46 -13.38 -2.58
C VAL A 142 11.14 -12.87 -3.18
N TRP A 143 11.20 -11.88 -4.09
CA TRP A 143 10.02 -11.45 -4.84
C TRP A 143 9.36 -12.60 -5.60
N ASN A 144 10.15 -13.39 -6.33
CA ASN A 144 9.64 -14.52 -7.09
C ASN A 144 9.00 -15.58 -6.19
N GLN A 145 9.53 -15.81 -4.98
CA GLN A 145 8.91 -16.71 -4.01
C GLN A 145 7.56 -16.19 -3.51
N ILE A 146 7.42 -14.88 -3.30
CA ILE A 146 6.13 -14.27 -2.94
C ILE A 146 5.14 -14.43 -4.09
N VAL A 147 5.53 -14.11 -5.32
CA VAL A 147 4.67 -14.24 -6.51
C VAL A 147 4.21 -15.69 -6.71
N ALA A 148 5.08 -16.68 -6.47
CA ALA A 148 4.76 -18.09 -6.64
C ALA A 148 3.77 -18.62 -5.58
N ALA A 149 3.72 -17.99 -4.40
CA ALA A 149 2.81 -18.35 -3.31
C ALA A 149 2.31 -17.08 -2.60
N PRO A 150 1.40 -16.31 -3.21
CA PRO A 150 1.13 -14.93 -2.83
C PRO A 150 0.19 -14.81 -1.64
N SER A 151 0.70 -15.12 -0.45
CA SER A 151 -0.01 -15.04 0.82
C SER A 151 0.82 -14.29 1.86
N LEU A 152 0.12 -13.74 2.86
CA LEU A 152 0.81 -13.14 4.00
C LEU A 152 1.65 -14.18 4.74
N GLU A 153 1.19 -15.43 4.82
CA GLU A 153 1.95 -16.54 5.42
C GLU A 153 3.31 -16.73 4.73
N THR A 154 3.36 -16.72 3.40
CA THR A 154 4.62 -16.79 2.65
C THR A 154 5.53 -15.62 2.99
N VAL A 155 4.99 -14.40 3.05
CA VAL A 155 5.76 -13.21 3.43
C VAL A 155 6.34 -13.35 4.85
N ARG A 156 5.54 -13.80 5.82
CA ARG A 156 5.99 -13.99 7.21
C ARG A 156 7.08 -15.04 7.31
N ARG A 157 6.93 -16.16 6.59
CA ARG A 157 7.97 -17.20 6.50
C ARG A 157 9.28 -16.61 5.95
N LEU A 158 9.22 -15.84 4.85
CA LEU A 158 10.39 -15.24 4.24
C LEU A 158 11.06 -14.19 5.12
N GLN A 159 10.28 -13.39 5.85
CA GLN A 159 10.82 -12.45 6.85
C GLN A 159 11.57 -13.16 7.98
N ALA A 160 11.07 -14.31 8.43
CA ALA A 160 11.70 -15.10 9.47
C ALA A 160 12.97 -15.82 8.99
N THR A 161 13.00 -16.33 7.76
CA THR A 161 14.10 -17.16 7.26
C THR A 161 15.17 -16.40 6.48
N LEU A 162 14.84 -15.24 5.91
CA LEU A 162 15.74 -14.44 5.08
C LEU A 162 15.81 -12.98 5.58
N PRO A 163 16.17 -12.74 6.85
CA PRO A 163 16.29 -11.39 7.39
C PRO A 163 17.29 -10.57 6.55
N GLY A 164 16.93 -9.32 6.26
CA GLY A 164 17.74 -8.42 5.43
C GLY A 164 17.51 -8.55 3.91
N GLN A 165 16.84 -9.61 3.43
CA GLN A 165 16.38 -9.70 2.03
C GLN A 165 14.93 -9.24 1.84
N ILE A 166 14.18 -9.18 2.93
CA ILE A 166 12.85 -8.61 3.04
C ILE A 166 12.76 -7.89 4.38
N SER A 167 12.19 -6.69 4.40
CA SER A 167 12.00 -5.95 5.66
C SER A 167 10.90 -6.58 6.50
N GLY A 168 10.88 -6.27 7.79
CA GLY A 168 9.65 -6.37 8.60
C GLY A 168 8.55 -5.44 8.09
N ASP A 169 7.46 -5.35 8.85
CA ASP A 169 6.37 -4.43 8.58
C ASP A 169 6.80 -3.00 8.92
N ASN A 170 6.78 -2.12 7.92
CA ASN A 170 6.99 -0.69 8.13
C ASN A 170 5.61 -0.03 8.24
N PRO A 171 5.28 0.61 9.38
CA PRO A 171 4.01 1.30 9.54
C PRO A 171 3.93 2.49 8.58
N THR A 172 2.71 2.91 8.27
CA THR A 172 2.44 4.08 7.43
C THR A 172 1.27 4.83 8.03
N ASN A 173 1.15 6.12 7.69
CA ASN A 173 -0.05 6.90 7.98
C ASN A 173 -1.10 6.83 6.86
N ILE A 174 -0.94 5.90 5.90
CA ILE A 174 -1.67 5.85 4.64
C ILE A 174 -2.87 4.91 4.76
N PHE A 175 -4.03 5.41 4.35
CA PHE A 175 -5.29 4.67 4.29
C PHE A 175 -5.85 4.65 2.87
N PHE A 176 -6.39 3.50 2.50
CA PHE A 176 -7.05 3.28 1.22
C PHE A 176 -8.50 2.85 1.43
N PHE A 177 -9.42 3.39 0.63
CA PHE A 177 -10.82 2.98 0.63
C PHE A 177 -11.15 2.19 -0.62
N PHE A 178 -11.48 0.91 -0.44
CA PHE A 178 -11.87 0.04 -1.55
C PHE A 178 -12.91 -0.99 -1.16
N HIS A 179 -13.52 -1.55 -2.20
CA HIS A 179 -14.37 -2.73 -2.13
C HIS A 179 -13.63 -3.88 -2.83
N PRO A 180 -13.27 -4.96 -2.12
CA PRO A 180 -12.86 -6.19 -2.79
C PRO A 180 -14.02 -6.66 -3.67
N ALA A 181 -13.75 -6.92 -4.95
CA ALA A 181 -14.75 -7.50 -5.84
C ALA A 181 -15.21 -8.84 -5.28
N ALA A 182 -16.51 -9.15 -5.42
CA ALA A 182 -16.97 -10.52 -5.23
C ALA A 182 -16.22 -11.41 -6.23
N ASP A 183 -15.92 -12.65 -5.84
CA ASP A 183 -15.38 -13.64 -6.78
C ASP A 183 -16.47 -13.91 -7.82
N ASP A 184 -16.46 -13.16 -8.91
CA ASP A 184 -16.80 -13.56 -10.28
C ASP A 184 -16.90 -12.34 -11.19
N THR A 185 -16.27 -12.49 -12.35
CA THR A 185 -16.24 -11.59 -13.52
C THR A 185 -15.43 -10.29 -13.36
N ALA A 186 -14.15 -10.40 -13.70
CA ALA A 186 -13.54 -9.32 -14.47
C ALA A 186 -14.44 -9.04 -15.70
N PRO A 187 -14.65 -7.76 -16.09
CA PRO A 187 -15.24 -7.47 -17.40
C PRO A 187 -14.38 -8.05 -18.53
#